data_AF-A0A101CMX2-F1
#
_entry.id   AF-A0A101CMX2-F1
#
_cell.length_a   1.000
_cell.length_b   1.000
_cell.length_c   1.000
_cell.angle_alpha   90.00
_cell.angle_beta   90.00
_cell.angle_gamma   90.00
#
_symmetry.space_group_name_H-M   'P 1'
#
loop_
_entity.id
_entity.type
_entity.pdbx_description
1 polymer ?
#
loop_
_entity_poly.entity_id
_entity_poly.type
_entity_poly.pdbx_seq_one_letter_code
_entity_poly.pdbx_strand_id
1 'polypeptide(L)'
;MKKITTFIILFILACILACNKDSDEIKSDALTQVDAEDWFNTTFKKSEEWNRNSDSKNKITDWSNAMYQKKDSLEIFEFPLIENSATITVPQNKSNSNINTKKILEGTVSRLVIIKTSRNKMLVRKLYYVPDYEYLLSKGYDISEVMIGKSNDDFTGLLITKKWDDEIISYHKVESGKIKHVLLKYDTFDFKGNPMNSVRMNNYATSKTSGLGDEQNLEDVVIDNNYHAPITYVYLPSQPYYSSTSPTYNPYGTGGGGSDGSTGETPISIAISIETIIYDANLDPCPKAVFTKLKAATNADIAKILAQLGASKKYNYTVKSGYAGGVPAQSESSTPFNYTTTISQDYTSATALFRASNILHEVVHVYFMSIVDEFRAKGLPTGGYNLSNFPSLFQAYCDKKYPPSQTTATNAHHLEMANQYVYSIASALQEYNTGIAVPDGGLPNQVYTDLAWGGLRDAPVFYEKFTRGGTDDIRIKNRYASESVGRIIEQGTPNEQKPVGKPCN
;
A
#
# COMPACT_ATOMS: atom_id res chain seq x y z
N MET A 1 -38.92 -27.44 1.98
CA MET A 1 -37.55 -27.22 2.49
C MET A 1 -36.94 -25.83 2.18
N LYS A 2 -37.72 -24.80 1.77
CA LYS A 2 -37.20 -23.43 1.51
C LYS A 2 -37.14 -22.49 2.74
N LYS A 3 -37.60 -22.92 3.92
CA LYS A 3 -37.70 -22.05 5.13
C LYS A 3 -36.55 -22.18 6.15
N ILE A 4 -35.62 -23.12 5.97
CA ILE A 4 -34.55 -23.38 6.96
C ILE A 4 -33.27 -22.57 6.65
N THR A 5 -33.11 -22.11 5.41
CA THR A 5 -31.88 -21.48 4.94
C THR A 5 -31.65 -20.05 5.48
N THR A 6 -32.72 -19.33 5.78
CA THR A 6 -32.65 -17.93 6.22
C THR A 6 -32.27 -17.80 7.70
N PHE A 7 -32.28 -18.88 8.49
CA PHE A 7 -32.12 -18.81 9.95
C PHE A 7 -30.67 -18.50 10.43
N ILE A 8 -29.65 -18.84 9.63
CA ILE A 8 -28.24 -18.84 10.09
C ILE A 8 -27.58 -17.45 10.03
N ILE A 9 -27.94 -16.61 9.04
CA ILE A 9 -27.44 -15.22 8.94
C ILE A 9 -27.88 -14.38 10.17
N LEU A 10 -29.00 -14.74 10.80
CA LEU A 10 -29.60 -13.97 11.89
C LEU A 10 -29.05 -14.36 13.27
N PHE A 11 -28.65 -15.62 13.46
CA PHE A 11 -28.01 -16.06 14.70
C PHE A 11 -26.70 -15.28 14.98
N ILE A 12 -26.03 -14.84 13.91
CA ILE A 12 -24.79 -14.04 13.93
C ILE A 12 -25.00 -12.63 14.51
N LEU A 13 -26.14 -11.99 14.24
CA LEU A 13 -26.48 -10.69 14.83
C LEU A 13 -27.07 -10.84 16.25
N ALA A 14 -27.78 -11.94 16.50
CA ALA A 14 -28.35 -12.25 17.81
C ALA A 14 -27.28 -12.57 18.87
N CYS A 15 -26.17 -13.23 18.51
CA CYS A 15 -25.07 -13.52 19.44
C CYS A 15 -24.34 -12.26 19.96
N ILE A 16 -24.41 -11.13 19.25
CA ILE A 16 -23.85 -9.84 19.71
C ILE A 16 -24.81 -9.14 20.69
N LEU A 17 -26.08 -9.55 20.75
CA LEU A 17 -27.16 -8.89 21.50
C LEU A 17 -27.67 -9.71 22.71
N ALA A 18 -27.11 -10.89 22.97
CA ALA A 18 -27.67 -11.87 23.92
C ALA A 18 -27.45 -11.57 25.42
N CYS A 19 -26.96 -10.39 25.80
CA CYS A 19 -26.93 -9.96 27.21
C CYS A 19 -28.01 -8.88 27.47
N ASN A 20 -28.85 -9.14 28.47
CA ASN A 20 -29.98 -8.36 28.99
C ASN A 20 -31.33 -8.66 28.33
N LYS A 21 -32.18 -9.36 29.08
CA LYS A 21 -33.55 -9.71 28.71
C LYS A 21 -34.49 -8.83 29.55
N ASP A 22 -34.78 -7.63 29.06
CA ASP A 22 -35.87 -6.79 29.59
C ASP A 22 -37.00 -6.77 28.56
N SER A 23 -38.23 -6.99 29.02
CA SER A 23 -39.36 -7.49 28.23
C SER A 23 -40.46 -6.46 27.97
N ASP A 24 -40.11 -5.23 27.60
CA ASP A 24 -41.10 -4.25 27.17
C ASP A 24 -41.12 -4.13 25.64
N GLU A 25 -42.23 -4.55 25.05
CA GLU A 25 -42.48 -4.53 23.60
C GLU A 25 -42.77 -3.08 23.17
N ILE A 26 -41.72 -2.29 22.95
CA ILE A 26 -41.85 -0.94 22.40
C ILE A 26 -42.27 -1.06 20.94
N LYS A 27 -43.52 -0.69 20.62
CA LYS A 27 -43.97 -0.48 19.24
C LYS A 27 -43.14 0.62 18.60
N SER A 28 -42.28 0.24 17.67
CA SER A 28 -41.48 1.16 16.88
C SER A 28 -42.06 1.28 15.48
N ASP A 29 -42.12 2.51 14.96
CA ASP A 29 -42.47 2.75 13.57
C ASP A 29 -41.48 2.04 12.65
N ALA A 30 -41.97 1.53 11.51
CA ALA A 30 -41.11 0.88 10.53
C ALA A 30 -40.05 1.87 10.03
N LEU A 31 -38.80 1.43 9.94
CA LEU A 31 -37.72 2.27 9.42
C LEU A 31 -37.94 2.47 7.92
N THR A 32 -38.09 3.72 7.48
CA THR A 32 -38.09 4.06 6.05
C THR A 32 -36.68 4.39 5.55
N GLN A 33 -36.50 4.43 4.23
CA GLN A 33 -35.23 4.85 3.64
C GLN A 33 -34.88 6.29 4.03
N VAL A 34 -35.88 7.18 4.05
CA VAL A 34 -35.72 8.59 4.44
C VAL A 34 -35.28 8.69 5.90
N ASP A 35 -35.87 7.88 6.79
CA ASP A 35 -35.45 7.86 8.20
C ASP A 35 -34.01 7.36 8.36
N ALA A 36 -33.62 6.34 7.58
CA ALA A 36 -32.26 5.79 7.62
C ALA A 36 -31.23 6.80 7.11
N GLU A 37 -31.53 7.50 6.02
CA GLU A 37 -30.68 8.55 5.44
C GLU A 37 -30.58 9.76 6.37
N ASP A 38 -31.71 10.24 6.91
CA ASP A 38 -31.72 11.36 7.86
C ASP A 38 -30.90 11.01 9.10
N TRP A 39 -31.17 9.86 9.73
CA TRP A 39 -30.43 9.42 10.92
C TRP A 39 -28.93 9.29 10.63
N PHE A 40 -28.55 8.75 9.47
CA PHE A 40 -27.15 8.63 9.09
C PHE A 40 -26.47 10.01 9.00
N ASN A 41 -27.11 10.96 8.34
CA ASN A 41 -26.55 12.30 8.11
C ASN A 41 -26.57 13.17 9.37
N THR A 42 -27.64 13.11 10.17
CA THR A 42 -27.84 14.00 11.32
C THR A 42 -27.23 13.46 12.61
N THR A 43 -27.18 12.13 12.77
CA THR A 43 -26.74 11.45 13.99
C THR A 43 -25.42 10.70 13.77
N PHE A 44 -25.38 9.75 12.83
CA PHE A 44 -24.21 8.88 12.70
C PHE A 44 -22.94 9.64 12.30
N LYS A 45 -23.02 10.57 11.34
CA LYS A 45 -21.88 11.41 10.91
C LYS A 45 -21.27 12.30 12.02
N LYS A 46 -21.96 12.46 13.15
CA LYS A 46 -21.46 13.19 14.32
C LYS A 46 -20.93 12.26 15.43
N SER A 47 -21.09 10.96 15.27
CA SER A 47 -20.67 9.97 16.26
C SER A 47 -19.16 9.81 16.32
N GLU A 48 -18.65 9.30 17.45
CA GLU A 48 -17.25 8.92 17.58
C GLU A 48 -16.83 7.85 16.56
N GLU A 49 -17.72 6.90 16.24
CA GLU A 49 -17.44 5.83 15.28
C GLU A 49 -17.16 6.40 13.87
N TRP A 50 -17.91 7.43 13.47
CA TRP A 50 -17.62 8.17 12.24
C TRP A 50 -16.26 8.88 12.29
N ASN A 51 -15.98 9.57 13.40
CA ASN A 51 -14.76 10.35 13.56
C ASN A 51 -13.48 9.51 13.70
N ARG A 52 -13.59 8.25 14.14
CA ARG A 52 -12.45 7.30 14.21
C ARG A 52 -11.95 6.86 12.84
N ASN A 53 -12.78 6.93 11.79
CA ASN A 53 -12.34 6.59 10.44
C ASN A 53 -11.88 7.86 9.69
N SER A 54 -10.58 7.99 9.45
CA SER A 54 -10.00 9.10 8.69
C SER A 54 -10.56 9.22 7.27
N ASP A 55 -11.01 8.11 6.70
CA ASP A 55 -11.53 8.02 5.34
C ASP A 55 -13.07 8.15 5.28
N SER A 56 -13.75 8.49 6.38
CA SER A 56 -15.22 8.63 6.39
C SER A 56 -15.76 9.56 5.29
N LYS A 57 -15.03 10.65 5.00
CA LYS A 57 -15.42 11.64 3.97
C LYS A 57 -15.28 11.10 2.53
N ASN A 58 -14.50 10.04 2.35
CA ASN A 58 -14.22 9.41 1.06
C ASN A 58 -15.16 8.22 0.76
N LYS A 59 -16.22 8.07 1.57
CA LYS A 59 -17.23 7.03 1.43
C LYS A 59 -18.55 7.66 1.03
N ILE A 60 -19.04 7.30 -0.14
CA ILE A 60 -20.29 7.82 -0.70
C ILE A 60 -21.29 6.67 -0.73
N THR A 61 -22.42 6.87 -0.08
CA THR A 61 -23.52 5.92 -0.09
C THR A 61 -24.46 6.26 -1.24
N ASP A 62 -24.81 5.26 -2.03
CA ASP A 62 -25.86 5.41 -3.05
C ASP A 62 -27.22 5.14 -2.42
N TRP A 63 -27.87 6.21 -1.98
CA TRP A 63 -29.20 6.13 -1.37
C TRP A 63 -30.27 5.68 -2.35
N SER A 64 -30.09 5.87 -3.67
CA SER A 64 -31.11 5.58 -4.67
C SER A 64 -31.32 4.07 -4.91
N ASN A 65 -30.30 3.27 -4.60
CA ASN A 65 -30.28 1.81 -4.81
C ASN A 65 -30.34 1.05 -3.48
N ALA A 66 -31.15 1.55 -2.55
CA ALA A 66 -31.37 0.93 -1.26
C ALA A 66 -32.17 -0.38 -1.37
N MET A 67 -31.86 -1.34 -0.51
CA MET A 67 -32.72 -2.49 -0.27
C MET A 67 -33.15 -2.53 1.19
N TYR A 68 -34.46 -2.62 1.41
CA TYR A 68 -35.05 -2.83 2.72
C TYR A 68 -35.32 -4.30 2.99
N GLN A 69 -35.01 -4.75 4.21
CA GLN A 69 -35.45 -6.03 4.74
C GLN A 69 -35.86 -5.94 6.19
N LYS A 70 -36.99 -6.57 6.50
CA LYS A 70 -37.40 -6.86 7.87
C LYS A 70 -37.26 -8.34 8.14
N LYS A 71 -36.50 -8.70 9.16
CA LYS A 71 -36.31 -10.08 9.56
C LYS A 71 -36.31 -10.21 11.06
N ASP A 72 -37.30 -10.94 11.56
CA ASP A 72 -37.66 -11.01 12.97
C ASP A 72 -37.78 -9.59 13.55
N SER A 73 -36.94 -9.25 14.52
CA SER A 73 -36.95 -7.95 15.20
C SER A 73 -35.90 -6.97 14.66
N LEU A 74 -35.32 -7.24 13.49
CA LEU A 74 -34.32 -6.39 12.85
C LEU A 74 -34.92 -5.78 11.58
N GLU A 75 -34.68 -4.48 11.41
CA GLU A 75 -34.90 -3.79 10.15
C GLU A 75 -33.55 -3.38 9.58
N ILE A 76 -33.32 -3.71 8.32
CA ILE A 76 -32.02 -3.60 7.66
C ILE A 76 -32.22 -2.81 6.37
N PHE A 77 -31.45 -1.75 6.21
CA PHE A 77 -31.21 -1.15 4.91
C PHE A 77 -29.80 -1.46 4.46
N GLU A 78 -29.67 -1.92 3.22
CA GLU A 78 -28.39 -2.12 2.55
C GLU A 78 -28.31 -1.19 1.33
N PHE A 79 -27.18 -0.52 1.18
CA PHE A 79 -26.93 0.44 0.12
C PHE A 79 -25.59 0.12 -0.55
N PRO A 80 -25.45 0.33 -1.88
CA PRO A 80 -24.14 0.41 -2.49
C PRO A 80 -23.27 1.45 -1.78
N LEU A 81 -22.04 1.07 -1.47
CA LEU A 81 -21.05 1.94 -0.86
C LEU A 81 -19.88 2.11 -1.82
N ILE A 82 -19.69 3.34 -2.30
CA ILE A 82 -18.55 3.72 -3.11
C ILE A 82 -17.45 4.18 -2.15
N GLU A 83 -16.31 3.50 -2.15
CA GLU A 83 -15.15 3.85 -1.32
C GLU A 83 -13.96 4.13 -2.25
N ASN A 84 -13.26 5.25 -2.04
CA ASN A 84 -12.03 5.53 -2.81
C ASN A 84 -11.00 4.41 -2.64
N SER A 85 -10.97 3.79 -1.46
CA SER A 85 -10.19 2.58 -1.25
C SER A 85 -10.72 1.74 -0.09
N ALA A 86 -10.50 0.43 -0.15
CA ALA A 86 -10.80 -0.50 0.96
C ALA A 86 -9.70 -1.57 1.07
N THR A 87 -9.26 -1.88 2.29
CA THR A 87 -8.35 -3.01 2.53
C THR A 87 -9.16 -4.26 2.79
N ILE A 88 -9.00 -5.27 1.94
CA ILE A 88 -9.76 -6.52 1.99
C ILE A 88 -8.80 -7.69 2.07
N THR A 89 -9.06 -8.59 3.02
CA THR A 89 -8.34 -9.85 3.13
C THR A 89 -9.02 -10.89 2.25
N VAL A 90 -8.28 -11.41 1.26
CA VAL A 90 -8.75 -12.49 0.40
C VAL A 90 -8.08 -13.80 0.85
N PRO A 91 -8.83 -14.88 1.06
CA PRO A 91 -8.23 -16.20 1.33
C PRO A 91 -7.35 -16.59 0.14
N GLN A 92 -6.07 -16.91 0.36
CA GLN A 92 -5.31 -17.52 -0.73
C GLN A 92 -5.87 -18.92 -0.98
N ASN A 93 -6.31 -19.14 -2.20
CA ASN A 93 -6.46 -20.49 -2.73
C ASN A 93 -5.19 -20.81 -3.52
N LYS A 94 -4.56 -21.97 -3.28
CA LYS A 94 -3.32 -22.38 -3.98
C LYS A 94 -3.50 -22.44 -5.49
N SER A 95 -4.74 -22.59 -5.95
CA SER A 95 -5.08 -22.61 -7.37
C SER A 95 -5.19 -21.23 -8.01
N ASN A 96 -5.24 -20.14 -7.23
CA ASN A 96 -5.48 -18.80 -7.77
C ASN A 96 -4.15 -18.15 -8.14
N SER A 97 -3.98 -17.88 -9.44
CA SER A 97 -2.90 -17.03 -9.92
C SER A 97 -3.05 -15.59 -9.40
N ASN A 98 -1.98 -14.80 -9.45
CA ASN A 98 -2.02 -13.36 -9.13
C ASN A 98 -3.07 -12.61 -9.98
N ILE A 99 -3.29 -13.05 -11.22
CA ILE A 99 -4.30 -12.49 -12.14
C ILE A 99 -5.71 -12.73 -11.61
N ASN A 100 -5.99 -13.93 -11.10
CA ASN A 100 -7.30 -14.27 -10.54
C ASN A 100 -7.58 -13.45 -9.28
N THR A 101 -6.55 -13.22 -8.45
CA THR A 101 -6.67 -12.40 -7.24
C THR A 101 -7.04 -10.95 -7.59
N LYS A 102 -6.39 -10.36 -8.60
CA LYS A 102 -6.74 -9.01 -9.07
C LYS A 102 -8.19 -8.93 -9.55
N LYS A 103 -8.64 -9.89 -10.35
CA LYS A 103 -10.03 -9.94 -10.84
C LYS A 103 -11.03 -10.09 -9.69
N ILE A 104 -10.74 -10.93 -8.68
CA ILE A 104 -11.58 -11.08 -7.48
C ILE A 104 -11.74 -9.73 -6.77
N LEU A 105 -10.66 -8.98 -6.63
CA LEU A 105 -10.69 -7.66 -5.99
C LEU A 105 -11.49 -6.65 -6.81
N GLU A 106 -11.25 -6.58 -8.12
CA GLU A 106 -12.04 -5.71 -9.02
C GLU A 106 -13.53 -6.06 -9.02
N GLY A 107 -13.86 -7.34 -8.85
CA GLY A 107 -15.24 -7.81 -8.74
C GLY A 107 -15.84 -7.69 -7.34
N THR A 108 -15.07 -7.33 -6.30
CA THR A 108 -15.60 -7.27 -4.94
C THR A 108 -16.47 -6.03 -4.75
N VAL A 109 -17.68 -6.22 -4.21
CA VAL A 109 -18.63 -5.12 -3.97
C VAL A 109 -18.70 -4.77 -2.48
N SER A 110 -18.72 -3.47 -2.19
CA SER A 110 -18.85 -2.88 -0.85
C SER A 110 -20.24 -2.32 -0.62
N ARG A 111 -20.79 -2.55 0.57
CA ARG A 111 -22.13 -2.08 0.96
C ARG A 111 -22.13 -1.43 2.34
N LEU A 112 -22.93 -0.38 2.47
CA LEU A 112 -23.31 0.20 3.76
C LEU A 112 -24.54 -0.54 4.24
N VAL A 113 -24.55 -0.97 5.51
CA VAL A 113 -25.73 -1.54 6.14
C VAL A 113 -26.10 -0.74 7.38
N ILE A 114 -27.34 -0.27 7.41
CA ILE A 114 -27.97 0.36 8.57
C ILE A 114 -28.93 -0.64 9.20
N ILE A 115 -28.71 -0.96 10.47
CA ILE A 115 -29.47 -1.99 11.20
C ILE A 115 -30.19 -1.33 12.37
N LYS A 116 -31.52 -1.37 12.36
CA LYS A 116 -32.35 -1.05 13.52
C LYS A 116 -32.64 -2.34 14.28
N THR A 117 -32.23 -2.35 15.54
CA THR A 117 -32.48 -3.47 16.47
C THR A 117 -33.86 -3.36 17.11
N SER A 118 -34.30 -4.42 17.78
CA SER A 118 -35.54 -4.45 18.56
C SER A 118 -35.64 -3.37 19.64
N ARG A 119 -34.49 -2.88 20.13
CA ARG A 119 -34.41 -1.81 21.14
C ARG A 119 -34.30 -0.42 20.51
N ASN A 120 -34.67 -0.25 19.25
CA ASN A 120 -34.50 0.99 18.47
C ASN A 120 -33.07 1.53 18.38
N LYS A 121 -32.07 0.71 18.72
CA LYS A 121 -30.67 1.07 18.49
C LYS A 121 -30.35 0.89 17.02
N MET A 122 -29.83 1.94 16.41
CA MET A 122 -29.34 1.97 15.04
C MET A 122 -27.82 1.67 15.02
N LEU A 123 -27.39 0.84 14.08
CA LEU A 123 -25.99 0.46 13.88
C LEU A 123 -25.60 0.65 12.41
N VAL A 124 -24.35 1.02 12.16
CA VAL A 124 -23.78 1.10 10.81
C VAL A 124 -22.70 0.05 10.64
N ARG A 125 -22.77 -0.72 9.56
CA ARG A 125 -21.76 -1.74 9.20
C ARG A 125 -21.35 -1.60 7.75
N LYS A 126 -20.15 -2.07 7.45
CA LYS A 126 -19.67 -2.26 6.07
C LYS A 126 -19.66 -3.75 5.77
N LEU A 127 -20.24 -4.12 4.63
CA LEU A 127 -20.16 -5.47 4.10
C LEU A 127 -19.31 -5.48 2.85
N TYR A 128 -18.46 -6.51 2.73
CA TYR A 128 -17.70 -6.79 1.53
C TYR A 128 -18.04 -8.20 1.03
N TYR A 129 -18.50 -8.28 -0.22
CA TYR A 129 -18.76 -9.54 -0.90
C TYR A 129 -17.60 -9.85 -1.80
N VAL A 130 -16.67 -10.67 -1.31
CA VAL A 130 -15.48 -11.10 -2.03
C VAL A 130 -15.81 -12.41 -2.75
N PRO A 131 -16.02 -12.41 -4.07
CA PRO A 131 -16.44 -13.61 -4.78
C PRO A 131 -15.30 -14.62 -4.87
N ASP A 132 -15.64 -15.91 -4.90
CA ASP A 132 -14.71 -16.91 -5.43
C ASP A 132 -14.51 -16.66 -6.93
N TYR A 133 -13.32 -16.95 -7.46
CA TYR A 133 -13.00 -16.69 -8.87
C TYR A 133 -13.99 -17.34 -9.84
N GLU A 134 -14.36 -18.61 -9.60
CA GLU A 134 -15.30 -19.34 -10.45
C GLU A 134 -16.70 -18.73 -10.42
N TYR A 135 -17.14 -18.26 -9.24
CA TYR A 135 -18.41 -17.55 -9.13
C TYR A 135 -18.36 -16.24 -9.92
N LEU A 136 -17.30 -15.44 -9.74
CA LEU A 136 -17.13 -14.19 -10.47
C LEU A 136 -17.11 -14.42 -11.99
N LEU A 137 -16.40 -15.46 -12.45
CA LEU A 137 -16.38 -15.87 -13.85
C LEU A 137 -17.79 -16.24 -14.35
N SER A 138 -18.54 -17.03 -13.59
CA SER A 138 -19.92 -17.42 -13.94
C SER A 138 -20.90 -16.25 -14.04
N LYS A 139 -20.58 -15.13 -13.38
CA LYS A 139 -21.37 -13.89 -13.40
C LYS A 139 -20.86 -12.86 -14.42
N GLY A 140 -19.94 -13.24 -15.31
CA GLY A 140 -19.39 -12.33 -16.30
C GLY A 140 -18.58 -11.19 -15.68
N TYR A 141 -18.00 -11.41 -14.50
CA TYR A 141 -17.26 -10.43 -13.70
C TYR A 141 -18.09 -9.28 -13.12
N ASP A 142 -19.42 -9.38 -13.10
CA ASP A 142 -20.29 -8.38 -12.48
C ASP A 142 -21.13 -9.03 -11.37
N ILE A 143 -20.90 -8.59 -10.13
CA ILE A 143 -21.68 -9.01 -8.96
C ILE A 143 -22.34 -7.81 -8.27
N SER A 144 -22.55 -6.71 -9.00
CA SER A 144 -23.18 -5.46 -8.52
C SER A 144 -24.61 -5.64 -8.02
N GLU A 145 -25.25 -6.78 -8.28
CA GLU A 145 -26.56 -7.12 -7.72
C GLU A 145 -26.48 -7.89 -6.39
N VAL A 146 -25.27 -8.28 -5.95
CA VAL A 146 -25.07 -9.05 -4.71
C VAL A 146 -25.29 -8.17 -3.48
N MET A 147 -26.24 -8.58 -2.66
CA MET A 147 -26.75 -7.93 -1.46
C MET A 147 -27.43 -8.98 -0.56
N ILE A 148 -27.61 -8.72 0.73
CA ILE A 148 -28.34 -9.59 1.65
C ILE A 148 -29.76 -9.74 1.10
N GLY A 149 -30.30 -10.96 1.09
CA GLY A 149 -31.73 -11.29 0.87
C GLY A 149 -32.41 -10.89 -0.45
N LYS A 150 -31.73 -10.21 -1.39
CA LYS A 150 -32.07 -10.34 -2.83
C LYS A 150 -31.64 -11.74 -3.29
N SER A 151 -32.08 -12.16 -4.49
CA SER A 151 -31.91 -13.45 -5.19
C SER A 151 -30.47 -14.01 -5.35
N ASN A 152 -29.55 -13.59 -4.50
CA ASN A 152 -28.18 -14.05 -4.33
C ASN A 152 -28.11 -15.40 -3.60
N ASP A 153 -29.11 -16.26 -3.85
CA ASP A 153 -29.18 -17.65 -3.40
C ASP A 153 -28.05 -18.50 -4.02
N ASP A 154 -27.21 -17.93 -4.87
CA ASP A 154 -26.07 -18.59 -5.49
C ASP A 154 -24.71 -17.96 -5.16
N PHE A 155 -24.66 -16.84 -4.40
CA PHE A 155 -23.38 -16.20 -4.08
C PHE A 155 -22.42 -17.19 -3.42
N THR A 156 -21.22 -17.29 -3.98
CA THR A 156 -20.16 -18.18 -3.49
C THR A 156 -18.88 -17.38 -3.34
N GLY A 157 -18.36 -17.29 -2.12
CA GLY A 157 -17.28 -16.38 -1.78
C GLY A 157 -17.13 -16.17 -0.28
N LEU A 158 -16.54 -15.03 0.10
CA LEU A 158 -16.35 -14.59 1.47
C LEU A 158 -17.16 -13.31 1.71
N LEU A 159 -17.99 -13.32 2.75
CA LEU A 159 -18.67 -12.14 3.27
C LEU A 159 -17.90 -11.61 4.49
N ILE A 160 -17.42 -10.38 4.41
CA ILE A 160 -16.68 -9.72 5.49
C ILE A 160 -17.54 -8.62 6.08
N THR A 161 -17.72 -8.63 7.39
CA THR A 161 -18.44 -7.59 8.12
C THR A 161 -17.46 -6.74 8.90
N LYS A 162 -17.50 -5.43 8.73
CA LYS A 162 -16.70 -4.47 9.50
C LYS A 162 -17.57 -3.43 10.19
N LYS A 163 -17.04 -2.86 11.27
CA LYS A 163 -17.48 -1.56 11.78
C LYS A 163 -17.16 -0.45 10.77
N TRP A 164 -17.71 0.73 11.01
CA TRP A 164 -17.40 1.87 10.15
C TRP A 164 -15.93 2.26 10.21
N ASP A 165 -15.26 2.10 11.35
CA ASP A 165 -13.82 2.35 11.58
C ASP A 165 -12.88 1.24 11.09
N ASP A 166 -13.35 0.42 10.14
CA ASP A 166 -12.59 -0.67 9.51
C ASP A 166 -12.19 -1.82 10.45
N GLU A 167 -12.64 -1.80 11.72
CA GLU A 167 -12.50 -2.95 12.60
C GLU A 167 -13.34 -4.12 12.07
N ILE A 168 -12.67 -5.24 11.77
CA ILE A 168 -13.35 -6.47 11.34
C ILE A 168 -14.13 -7.07 12.50
N ILE A 169 -15.39 -7.37 12.25
CA ILE A 169 -16.30 -8.05 13.17
C ILE A 169 -16.30 -9.55 12.87
N SER A 170 -16.45 -9.92 11.59
CA SER A 170 -16.58 -11.32 11.20
C SER A 170 -16.21 -11.58 9.75
N TYR A 171 -15.91 -12.85 9.50
CA TYR A 171 -15.69 -13.44 8.20
C TYR A 171 -16.65 -14.64 8.03
N HIS A 172 -17.30 -14.74 6.88
CA HIS A 172 -18.24 -15.83 6.61
C HIS A 172 -17.98 -16.41 5.23
N LYS A 173 -17.65 -17.71 5.16
CA LYS A 173 -17.65 -18.42 3.89
C LYS A 173 -19.09 -18.65 3.47
N VAL A 174 -19.45 -18.15 2.29
CA VAL A 174 -20.76 -18.31 1.68
C VAL A 174 -20.63 -19.25 0.49
N GLU A 175 -21.50 -20.24 0.40
CA GLU A 175 -21.60 -21.14 -0.76
C GLU A 175 -23.06 -21.28 -1.15
N SER A 176 -23.36 -20.96 -2.40
CA SER A 176 -24.72 -20.92 -2.93
C SER A 176 -25.66 -20.15 -2.01
N GLY A 177 -25.30 -18.91 -1.67
CA GLY A 177 -26.08 -18.02 -0.81
C GLY A 177 -26.18 -18.43 0.66
N LYS A 178 -25.57 -19.55 1.07
CA LYS A 178 -25.63 -20.07 2.44
C LYS A 178 -24.31 -19.86 3.16
N ILE A 179 -24.35 -19.33 4.37
CA ILE A 179 -23.18 -19.32 5.26
C ILE A 179 -22.85 -20.76 5.64
N LYS A 180 -21.65 -21.21 5.28
CA LYS A 180 -21.14 -22.55 5.60
C LYS A 180 -20.26 -22.56 6.83
N HIS A 181 -19.43 -21.52 6.96
CA HIS A 181 -18.47 -21.38 8.06
C HIS A 181 -18.50 -19.95 8.60
N VAL A 182 -18.58 -19.84 9.92
CA VAL A 182 -18.33 -18.60 10.64
C VAL A 182 -16.87 -18.64 11.11
N LEU A 183 -16.08 -17.67 10.67
CA LEU A 183 -14.68 -17.52 11.06
C LEU A 183 -14.63 -16.34 12.04
N LEU A 184 -14.55 -16.64 13.35
CA LEU A 184 -14.52 -15.62 14.40
C LEU A 184 -13.10 -15.05 14.54
N LYS A 185 -13.03 -13.75 14.88
CA LYS A 185 -11.80 -12.95 15.04
C LYS A 185 -10.73 -13.57 15.97
N TYR A 186 -11.14 -14.46 16.88
CA TYR A 186 -10.27 -15.04 17.93
C TYR A 186 -9.87 -16.50 17.69
N ASP A 187 -10.43 -17.18 16.70
CA ASP A 187 -9.81 -18.41 16.22
C ASP A 187 -8.71 -17.99 15.27
N THR A 188 -7.47 -17.94 15.77
CA THR A 188 -6.29 -18.01 14.91
C THR A 188 -6.41 -19.27 14.07
N PHE A 189 -7.06 -19.15 12.93
CA PHE A 189 -7.24 -20.23 11.97
C PHE A 189 -5.85 -20.59 11.45
N ASP A 190 -5.25 -21.60 12.07
CA ASP A 190 -4.24 -22.46 11.47
C ASP A 190 -4.92 -23.22 10.33
N PHE A 191 -5.18 -22.52 9.22
CA PHE A 191 -5.17 -23.17 7.92
C PHE A 191 -3.75 -23.69 7.78
N LYS A 192 -3.51 -24.93 8.18
CA LYS A 192 -2.26 -25.64 7.92
C LYS A 192 -2.02 -25.64 6.40
N GLY A 193 -1.42 -24.57 5.90
CA GLY A 193 -0.91 -24.45 4.54
C GLY A 193 -1.44 -23.36 3.61
N ASN A 194 -2.23 -22.34 4.01
CA ASN A 194 -2.54 -21.20 3.11
C ASN A 194 -2.53 -19.83 3.82
N PRO A 195 -1.58 -18.92 3.51
CA PRO A 195 -1.55 -17.58 4.09
C PRO A 195 -2.71 -16.73 3.55
N MET A 196 -3.29 -15.85 4.37
CA MET A 196 -4.25 -14.85 3.87
C MET A 196 -3.49 -13.63 3.33
N ASN A 197 -3.89 -13.13 2.15
CA ASN A 197 -3.33 -11.90 1.59
C ASN A 197 -4.28 -10.73 1.87
N SER A 198 -3.77 -9.66 2.48
CA SER A 198 -4.45 -8.36 2.52
C SER A 198 -4.12 -7.58 1.25
N VAL A 199 -5.13 -7.18 0.48
CA VAL A 199 -4.95 -6.34 -0.71
C VAL A 199 -5.85 -5.12 -0.62
N ARG A 200 -5.34 -3.96 -1.03
CA ARG A 200 -6.13 -2.73 -1.12
C ARG A 200 -6.81 -2.66 -2.48
N MET A 201 -8.12 -2.46 -2.46
CA MET A 201 -8.91 -2.14 -3.64
C MET A 201 -9.04 -0.64 -3.78
N ASN A 202 -9.00 -0.14 -5.02
CA ASN A 202 -9.44 1.21 -5.36
C ASN A 202 -10.75 1.03 -6.15
N ASN A 203 -11.90 1.27 -5.52
CA ASN A 203 -13.19 1.14 -6.19
C ASN A 203 -13.48 2.43 -6.97
N TYR A 204 -13.00 2.49 -8.22
CA TYR A 204 -13.59 3.38 -9.21
C TYR A 204 -14.79 2.65 -9.81
N ALA A 205 -16.00 3.08 -9.44
CA ALA A 205 -17.22 2.57 -10.06
C ALA A 205 -17.15 2.83 -11.57
N THR A 206 -16.88 1.79 -12.35
CA THR A 206 -17.04 1.81 -13.80
C THR A 206 -18.28 0.99 -14.11
N SER A 207 -19.36 1.68 -14.48
CA SER A 207 -20.52 1.04 -15.10
C SER A 207 -20.11 0.54 -16.48
N LYS A 208 -20.33 -0.74 -16.75
CA LYS A 208 -20.20 -1.32 -18.11
C LYS A 208 -21.56 -1.31 -18.79
N THR A 209 -21.59 -0.92 -20.06
CA THR A 209 -22.59 -1.38 -21.02
C THR A 209 -21.96 -2.41 -21.97
N SER A 210 -22.80 -3.34 -22.43
CA SER A 210 -22.46 -4.54 -23.20
C SER A 210 -22.76 -4.40 -24.69
N GLY A 211 -21.88 -4.94 -25.55
CA GLY A 211 -22.30 -5.73 -26.72
C GLY A 211 -22.20 -5.14 -28.14
N LEU A 212 -21.19 -5.64 -28.88
CA LEU A 212 -21.15 -6.04 -30.31
C LEU A 212 -21.35 -5.00 -31.44
N GLY A 213 -20.35 -4.92 -32.33
CA GLY A 213 -20.52 -4.54 -33.74
C GLY A 213 -19.40 -3.69 -34.36
N ASP A 214 -18.47 -4.37 -35.03
CA ASP A 214 -17.62 -4.01 -36.19
C ASP A 214 -16.85 -2.67 -36.31
N GLU A 215 -15.59 -2.86 -36.73
CA GLU A 215 -14.67 -2.02 -37.52
C GLU A 215 -15.09 -0.59 -37.88
N GLN A 216 -14.29 0.41 -37.49
CA GLN A 216 -13.26 1.04 -38.34
C GLN A 216 -12.56 2.22 -37.63
N ASN A 217 -11.40 2.56 -38.17
CA ASN A 217 -10.37 3.47 -37.69
C ASN A 217 -10.73 4.98 -37.74
N LEU A 218 -10.19 5.68 -36.72
CA LEU A 218 -9.56 7.02 -36.71
C LEU A 218 -10.40 8.33 -36.64
N GLU A 219 -9.98 9.10 -35.63
CA GLU A 219 -9.93 10.56 -35.41
C GLU A 219 -11.15 11.35 -34.88
N ASP A 220 -10.79 12.27 -33.97
CA ASP A 220 -11.57 13.12 -33.06
C ASP A 220 -12.94 13.63 -33.55
N VAL A 221 -13.98 13.26 -32.81
CA VAL A 221 -15.24 14.02 -32.72
C VAL A 221 -15.77 13.95 -31.28
N VAL A 222 -15.92 15.13 -30.67
CA VAL A 222 -16.70 15.35 -29.45
C VAL A 222 -18.17 15.12 -29.77
N ILE A 223 -18.83 14.19 -29.04
CA ILE A 223 -20.28 14.12 -28.94
C ILE A 223 -20.68 13.97 -27.47
N ASP A 224 -21.44 14.98 -27.02
CA ASP A 224 -22.13 15.12 -25.74
C ASP A 224 -23.41 14.28 -25.63
N ASN A 225 -23.89 14.16 -24.37
CA ASN A 225 -25.26 13.89 -23.88
C ASN A 225 -25.71 12.42 -23.65
N ASN A 226 -26.48 12.07 -22.61
CA ASN A 226 -27.24 12.85 -21.60
C ASN A 226 -27.67 12.00 -20.37
N TYR A 227 -27.44 12.49 -19.15
CA TYR A 227 -28.49 12.63 -18.11
C TYR A 227 -28.03 13.60 -16.99
N HIS A 228 -28.94 14.47 -16.54
CA HIS A 228 -28.72 15.62 -15.67
C HIS A 228 -29.08 15.39 -14.19
N ALA A 229 -28.34 16.03 -13.28
CA ALA A 229 -28.88 16.95 -12.26
C ALA A 229 -27.78 17.92 -11.74
N PRO A 230 -28.09 19.16 -11.32
CA PRO A 230 -27.19 20.31 -11.41
C PRO A 230 -26.65 20.80 -10.06
N ILE A 231 -25.35 21.15 -9.94
CA ILE A 231 -24.86 22.31 -9.17
C ILE A 231 -23.54 22.83 -9.77
N THR A 232 -23.47 24.14 -9.99
CA THR A 232 -22.32 24.92 -10.45
C THR A 232 -21.42 25.33 -9.27
N TYR A 233 -20.13 25.02 -9.33
CA TYR A 233 -19.06 25.79 -8.67
C TYR A 233 -17.82 25.87 -9.58
N VAL A 234 -17.11 26.98 -9.47
CA VAL A 234 -16.00 27.44 -10.29
C VAL A 234 -14.68 27.39 -9.48
N TYR A 235 -13.59 26.99 -10.16
CA TYR A 235 -12.15 27.12 -9.84
C TYR A 235 -11.46 26.25 -8.76
N LEU A 236 -10.69 25.24 -9.21
CA LEU A 236 -9.20 25.18 -9.29
C LEU A 236 -8.79 23.71 -9.53
N PRO A 237 -7.78 23.40 -10.37
CA PRO A 237 -7.34 22.03 -10.59
C PRO A 237 -6.69 21.48 -9.31
N SER A 238 -7.37 20.55 -8.64
CA SER A 238 -6.84 19.87 -7.45
C SER A 238 -6.12 18.57 -7.82
N GLN A 239 -5.01 18.39 -7.11
CA GLN A 239 -3.91 17.46 -7.31
C GLN A 239 -4.33 15.98 -7.26
N PRO A 240 -3.57 15.05 -7.89
CA PRO A 240 -3.78 13.62 -7.70
C PRO A 240 -3.53 13.23 -6.23
N TYR A 241 -4.52 12.61 -5.59
CA TYR A 241 -4.48 12.21 -4.18
C TYR A 241 -3.88 10.81 -4.04
N TYR A 242 -2.79 10.70 -3.28
CA TYR A 242 -2.00 9.49 -3.09
C TYR A 242 -2.59 8.55 -2.04
N SER A 243 -2.61 7.26 -2.38
CA SER A 243 -3.04 6.19 -1.48
C SER A 243 -2.03 5.98 -0.35
N SER A 244 -2.49 6.15 0.89
CA SER A 244 -1.77 5.83 2.13
C SER A 244 -2.11 4.41 2.63
N THR A 245 -1.51 3.39 2.04
CA THR A 245 -1.38 2.07 2.69
C THR A 245 -0.04 1.51 2.29
N SER A 246 0.86 1.43 3.26
CA SER A 246 2.06 0.63 3.14
C SER A 246 1.64 -0.81 2.79
N PRO A 247 2.19 -1.43 1.74
CA PRO A 247 2.09 -2.88 1.58
C PRO A 247 2.66 -3.54 2.83
N THR A 248 2.05 -4.63 3.30
CA THR A 248 2.75 -5.62 4.13
C THR A 248 3.83 -6.25 3.26
N TYR A 249 4.96 -5.55 3.24
CA TYR A 249 6.19 -5.95 2.58
C TYR A 249 6.69 -7.20 3.31
N ASN A 250 6.88 -8.33 2.63
CA ASN A 250 7.73 -9.39 3.16
C ASN A 250 9.15 -9.13 2.63
N PRO A 251 10.08 -8.63 3.47
CA PRO A 251 11.46 -8.30 3.07
C PRO A 251 12.28 -9.49 2.57
N TYR A 252 11.76 -10.71 2.72
CA TYR A 252 12.36 -11.94 2.24
C TYR A 252 11.38 -12.65 1.33
N GLY A 253 11.07 -12.03 0.18
CA GLY A 253 10.47 -12.77 -0.93
C GLY A 253 11.33 -13.99 -1.22
N THR A 254 10.98 -15.14 -0.63
CA THR A 254 11.54 -16.44 -0.97
C THR A 254 11.15 -16.66 -2.41
N GLY A 255 12.07 -16.33 -3.32
CA GLY A 255 11.93 -16.64 -4.73
C GLY A 255 11.58 -18.12 -4.83
N GLY A 256 10.36 -18.40 -5.26
CA GLY A 256 9.89 -19.75 -5.53
C GLY A 256 10.70 -20.32 -6.68
N GLY A 257 11.83 -20.95 -6.35
CA GLY A 257 12.69 -21.64 -7.29
C GLY A 257 12.03 -22.94 -7.74
N GLY A 258 11.71 -23.01 -9.04
CA GLY A 258 11.72 -24.29 -9.74
C GLY A 258 13.15 -24.82 -9.71
N SER A 259 13.32 -26.04 -9.20
CA SER A 259 14.61 -26.69 -9.07
C SER A 259 15.16 -27.08 -10.45
N ASP A 260 16.01 -26.22 -11.01
CA ASP A 260 16.99 -26.64 -12.01
C ASP A 260 18.35 -26.65 -11.32
N GLY A 261 19.04 -27.80 -11.34
CA GLY A 261 20.22 -28.12 -10.53
C GLY A 261 21.51 -27.37 -10.91
N SER A 262 21.41 -26.09 -11.28
CA SER A 262 22.55 -25.21 -11.49
C SER A 262 22.96 -24.59 -10.16
N THR A 263 24.21 -24.75 -9.75
CA THR A 263 24.83 -24.17 -8.54
C THR A 263 25.04 -22.65 -8.68
N GLY A 264 24.09 -21.93 -9.24
CA GLY A 264 24.16 -20.49 -9.48
C GLY A 264 24.28 -19.72 -8.17
N GLU A 265 25.09 -18.66 -8.17
CA GLU A 265 25.19 -17.74 -7.03
C GLU A 265 23.80 -17.13 -6.74
N THR A 266 23.38 -17.18 -5.48
CA THR A 266 22.15 -16.53 -5.02
C THR A 266 22.32 -15.01 -4.94
N PRO A 267 21.25 -14.21 -5.04
CA PRO A 267 21.34 -12.75 -4.88
C PRO A 267 22.02 -12.32 -3.58
N ILE A 268 21.78 -13.02 -2.48
CA ILE A 268 22.43 -12.73 -1.19
C ILE A 268 23.93 -13.04 -1.22
N SER A 269 24.37 -14.14 -1.85
CA SER A 269 25.81 -14.42 -1.98
C SER A 269 26.56 -13.41 -2.85
N ILE A 270 25.89 -12.90 -3.89
CA ILE A 270 26.43 -11.82 -4.73
C ILE A 270 26.53 -10.52 -3.92
N ALA A 271 25.48 -10.19 -3.18
CA ALA A 271 25.43 -9.00 -2.35
C ALA A 271 26.47 -9.00 -1.22
N ILE A 272 26.66 -10.13 -0.53
CA ILE A 272 27.73 -10.33 0.46
C ILE A 272 29.10 -10.14 -0.20
N SER A 273 29.29 -10.68 -1.41
CA SER A 273 30.55 -10.51 -2.14
C SER A 273 30.82 -9.03 -2.44
N ILE A 274 29.80 -8.29 -2.89
CA ILE A 274 29.91 -6.84 -3.13
C ILE A 274 30.27 -6.11 -1.85
N GLU A 275 29.53 -6.32 -0.75
CA GLU A 275 29.76 -5.66 0.54
C GLU A 275 31.16 -5.94 1.10
N THR A 276 31.65 -7.17 0.96
CA THR A 276 32.96 -7.59 1.46
C THR A 276 34.10 -6.83 0.75
N ILE A 277 33.96 -6.56 -0.55
CA ILE A 277 35.00 -5.92 -1.36
C ILE A 277 34.87 -4.39 -1.45
N ILE A 278 33.91 -3.76 -0.75
CA ILE A 278 33.80 -2.30 -0.75
C ILE A 278 35.06 -1.70 -0.12
N TYR A 279 35.78 -0.90 -0.90
CA TYR A 279 36.98 -0.20 -0.46
C TYR A 279 36.62 1.13 0.19
N ASP A 280 36.91 1.27 1.47
CA ASP A 280 36.46 2.38 2.31
C ASP A 280 37.59 2.98 3.16
N ALA A 281 38.85 2.77 2.77
CA ALA A 281 40.03 3.22 3.53
C ALA A 281 40.19 4.75 3.57
N ASN A 282 39.61 5.45 2.60
CA ASN A 282 39.72 6.92 2.44
C ASN A 282 38.49 7.66 2.99
N LEU A 283 37.71 7.04 3.87
CA LEU A 283 36.64 7.71 4.61
C LEU A 283 37.22 8.42 5.84
N ASP A 284 36.70 9.61 6.12
CA ASP A 284 36.99 10.30 7.39
C ASP A 284 36.50 9.48 8.60
N PRO A 285 37.04 9.72 9.80
CA PRO A 285 36.74 8.92 10.98
C PRO A 285 35.25 8.72 11.26
N CYS A 286 34.44 9.78 11.19
CA CYS A 286 33.01 9.65 11.46
C CYS A 286 32.25 8.83 10.40
N PRO A 287 32.25 9.17 9.09
CA PRO A 287 31.57 8.35 8.09
C PRO A 287 32.15 6.93 7.99
N LYS A 288 33.44 6.71 8.29
CA LYS A 288 34.04 5.37 8.42
C LYS A 288 33.41 4.55 9.55
N ALA A 289 33.22 5.15 10.72
CA ALA A 289 32.56 4.49 11.85
C ALA A 289 31.09 4.15 11.52
N VAL A 290 30.39 5.08 10.85
CA VAL A 290 29.02 4.84 10.36
C VAL A 290 28.99 3.66 9.38
N PHE A 291 29.87 3.67 8.37
CA PHE A 291 29.95 2.63 7.35
C PHE A 291 30.24 1.26 7.97
N THR A 292 31.19 1.20 8.90
CA THR A 292 31.51 -0.03 9.64
C THR A 292 30.31 -0.59 10.39
N LYS A 293 29.51 0.28 11.04
CA LYS A 293 28.30 -0.13 11.76
C LYS A 293 27.21 -0.61 10.81
N LEU A 294 27.05 0.00 9.64
CA LEU A 294 26.11 -0.45 8.61
C LEU A 294 26.48 -1.84 8.08
N LYS A 295 27.76 -2.13 7.86
CA LYS A 295 28.24 -3.46 7.45
C LYS A 295 28.06 -4.54 8.51
N ALA A 296 27.99 -4.14 9.78
CA ALA A 296 27.83 -5.04 10.91
C ALA A 296 26.37 -5.20 11.35
N ALA A 297 25.42 -4.55 10.67
CA ALA A 297 24.00 -4.71 10.96
C ALA A 297 23.56 -6.17 10.70
N THR A 298 22.59 -6.65 11.45
CA THR A 298 22.18 -8.05 11.41
C THR A 298 21.00 -8.30 10.49
N ASN A 299 20.07 -7.34 10.37
CA ASN A 299 18.80 -7.53 9.66
C ASN A 299 18.62 -6.65 8.44
N ALA A 300 19.35 -5.54 8.33
CA ALA A 300 19.35 -4.67 7.17
C ALA A 300 20.75 -4.08 6.88
N ASP A 301 21.76 -4.95 6.80
CA ASP A 301 23.09 -4.57 6.30
C ASP A 301 23.06 -4.22 4.80
N ILE A 302 24.21 -3.80 4.26
CA ILE A 302 24.32 -3.40 2.86
C ILE A 302 24.04 -4.59 1.94
N ALA A 303 24.51 -5.80 2.27
CA ALA A 303 24.22 -6.99 1.49
C ALA A 303 22.71 -7.31 1.41
N LYS A 304 21.97 -7.18 2.51
CA LYS A 304 20.53 -7.42 2.54
C LYS A 304 19.76 -6.41 1.71
N ILE A 305 20.13 -5.13 1.76
CA ILE A 305 19.53 -4.10 0.88
C ILE A 305 19.77 -4.46 -0.59
N LEU A 306 21.00 -4.79 -0.97
CA LEU A 306 21.34 -5.16 -2.35
C LEU A 306 20.63 -6.44 -2.80
N ALA A 307 20.53 -7.45 -1.92
CA ALA A 307 19.81 -8.68 -2.19
C ALA A 307 18.31 -8.42 -2.39
N GLN A 308 17.69 -7.57 -1.55
CA GLN A 308 16.28 -7.17 -1.68
C GLN A 308 16.00 -6.45 -3.00
N LEU A 309 16.95 -5.65 -3.47
CA LEU A 309 16.83 -4.96 -4.75
C LEU A 309 17.12 -5.88 -5.96
N GLY A 310 17.58 -7.12 -5.74
CA GLY A 310 17.82 -8.11 -6.78
C GLY A 310 19.23 -8.10 -7.38
N ALA A 311 20.25 -7.80 -6.56
CA ALA A 311 21.65 -7.87 -6.97
C ALA A 311 21.98 -9.21 -7.64
N SER A 312 22.47 -9.12 -8.88
CA SER A 312 22.68 -10.27 -9.77
C SER A 312 24.07 -10.27 -10.42
N LYS A 313 24.88 -9.23 -10.17
CA LYS A 313 26.23 -9.10 -10.73
C LYS A 313 27.15 -8.38 -9.75
N LYS A 314 28.38 -8.89 -9.60
CA LYS A 314 29.43 -8.27 -8.78
C LYS A 314 30.00 -7.04 -9.48
N TYR A 315 30.41 -6.05 -8.70
CA TYR A 315 31.07 -4.82 -9.16
C TYR A 315 32.04 -4.31 -8.09
N ASN A 316 33.02 -3.53 -8.52
CA ASN A 316 33.95 -2.86 -7.62
C ASN A 316 33.32 -1.56 -7.13
N TYR A 317 33.40 -1.33 -5.82
CA TYR A 317 32.83 -0.15 -5.20
C TYR A 317 33.81 0.47 -4.22
N THR A 318 34.12 1.76 -4.44
CA THR A 318 34.92 2.58 -3.52
C THR A 318 34.05 3.63 -2.84
N VAL A 319 34.18 3.79 -1.53
CA VAL A 319 33.57 4.89 -0.77
C VAL A 319 34.69 5.72 -0.14
N LYS A 320 34.68 7.03 -0.38
CA LYS A 320 35.69 7.96 0.13
C LYS A 320 35.07 9.25 0.65
N SER A 321 35.76 9.96 1.52
CA SER A 321 35.42 11.35 1.84
C SER A 321 36.01 12.31 0.82
N GLY A 322 35.36 13.44 0.57
CA GLY A 322 35.90 14.51 -0.28
C GLY A 322 34.86 15.56 -0.65
N TYR A 323 35.16 16.36 -1.67
CA TYR A 323 34.20 17.32 -2.24
C TYR A 323 33.25 16.58 -3.19
N ALA A 324 31.94 16.72 -2.94
CA ALA A 324 30.88 16.09 -3.75
C ALA A 324 30.00 17.15 -4.44
N GLY A 325 30.60 18.20 -5.01
CA GLY A 325 29.85 19.16 -5.85
C GLY A 325 28.77 19.96 -5.11
N GLY A 326 28.89 20.14 -3.78
CA GLY A 326 27.89 20.82 -2.96
C GLY A 326 26.65 19.98 -2.61
N VAL A 327 26.64 18.67 -2.91
CA VAL A 327 25.62 17.73 -2.43
C VAL A 327 26.17 16.87 -1.27
N PRO A 328 25.31 16.22 -0.46
CA PRO A 328 25.75 15.43 0.70
C PRO A 328 26.64 14.23 0.37
N ALA A 329 26.40 13.63 -0.78
CA ALA A 329 27.22 12.58 -1.36
C ALA A 329 26.95 12.50 -2.88
N GLN A 330 27.86 11.87 -3.61
CA GLN A 330 27.72 11.67 -5.05
C GLN A 330 28.39 10.37 -5.47
N SER A 331 27.69 9.59 -6.29
CA SER A 331 28.24 8.40 -6.96
C SER A 331 28.58 8.68 -8.42
N GLU A 332 29.66 8.08 -8.89
CA GLU A 332 30.13 8.17 -10.26
C GLU A 332 30.65 6.81 -10.75
N SER A 333 30.58 6.60 -12.07
CA SER A 333 31.13 5.43 -12.76
C SER A 333 32.39 5.84 -13.51
N SER A 334 33.52 5.21 -13.21
CA SER A 334 34.78 5.45 -13.95
C SER A 334 34.86 4.58 -15.22
N THR A 335 34.45 3.32 -15.07
CA THR A 335 34.31 2.31 -16.13
C THR A 335 33.17 1.37 -15.74
N PRO A 336 32.60 0.57 -16.67
CA PRO A 336 31.51 -0.33 -16.34
C PRO A 336 31.85 -1.21 -15.13
N PHE A 337 30.92 -1.32 -14.18
CA PHE A 337 31.07 -2.08 -12.92
C PHE A 337 32.21 -1.59 -11.99
N ASN A 338 32.67 -0.34 -12.14
CA ASN A 338 33.64 0.29 -11.23
C ASN A 338 33.12 1.67 -10.79
N TYR A 339 32.59 1.70 -9.56
CA TYR A 339 31.89 2.86 -9.03
C TYR A 339 32.64 3.48 -7.85
N THR A 340 32.53 4.80 -7.73
CA THR A 340 33.05 5.55 -6.59
C THR A 340 31.95 6.42 -6.01
N THR A 341 31.76 6.36 -4.70
CA THR A 341 30.94 7.32 -3.94
C THR A 341 31.85 8.25 -3.15
N THR A 342 31.63 9.55 -3.29
CA THR A 342 32.26 10.58 -2.46
C THR A 342 31.24 11.10 -1.44
N ILE A 343 31.54 10.94 -0.14
CA ILE A 343 30.77 11.52 0.97
C ILE A 343 31.29 12.92 1.26
N SER A 344 30.41 13.93 1.23
CA SER A 344 30.82 15.34 1.31
C SER A 344 31.38 15.72 2.67
N GLN A 345 32.52 16.39 2.70
CA GLN A 345 33.08 16.99 3.91
C GLN A 345 32.40 18.31 4.31
N ASP A 346 31.59 18.90 3.43
CA ASP A 346 30.98 20.23 3.63
C ASP A 346 29.88 20.23 4.72
N TYR A 347 29.36 19.06 5.06
CA TYR A 347 28.28 18.87 6.04
C TYR A 347 28.85 18.65 7.45
N THR A 348 29.62 19.61 7.95
CA THR A 348 30.39 19.49 9.21
C THR A 348 29.53 19.33 10.47
N SER A 349 28.30 19.85 10.45
CA SER A 349 27.35 19.72 11.57
C SER A 349 26.38 18.55 11.40
N ALA A 350 26.50 17.74 10.35
CA ALA A 350 25.58 16.64 10.11
C ALA A 350 25.59 15.61 11.23
N THR A 351 24.46 14.94 11.43
CA THR A 351 24.38 13.80 12.34
C THR A 351 24.97 12.54 11.72
N ALA A 352 25.38 11.58 12.55
CA ALA A 352 25.84 10.27 12.10
C ALA A 352 24.71 9.51 11.39
N LEU A 353 23.45 9.77 11.74
CA LEU A 353 22.28 9.23 11.06
C LEU A 353 22.11 9.83 9.65
N PHE A 354 22.39 11.11 9.47
CA PHE A 354 22.44 11.73 8.15
C PHE A 354 23.51 11.10 7.26
N ARG A 355 24.71 10.87 7.81
CA ARG A 355 25.78 10.17 7.08
C ARG A 355 25.37 8.75 6.69
N ALA A 356 24.71 8.03 7.60
CA ALA A 356 24.18 6.69 7.32
C ALA A 356 23.18 6.73 6.17
N SER A 357 22.25 7.70 6.18
CA SER A 357 21.25 7.88 5.12
C SER A 357 21.90 8.14 3.77
N ASN A 358 22.92 8.99 3.70
CA ASN A 358 23.58 9.29 2.44
C ASN A 358 24.39 8.08 1.93
N ILE A 359 25.12 7.38 2.80
CA ILE A 359 25.82 6.14 2.42
C ILE A 359 24.85 5.13 1.80
N LEU A 360 23.74 4.86 2.48
CA LEU A 360 22.74 3.89 1.99
C LEU A 360 22.06 4.35 0.70
N HIS A 361 21.79 5.65 0.56
CA HIS A 361 21.28 6.24 -0.68
C HIS A 361 22.23 5.97 -1.85
N GLU A 362 23.52 6.25 -1.67
CA GLU A 362 24.55 6.05 -2.70
C GLU A 362 24.81 4.58 -3.04
N VAL A 363 24.72 3.67 -2.06
CA VAL A 363 24.74 2.21 -2.32
C VAL A 363 23.68 1.81 -3.34
N VAL A 364 22.47 2.38 -3.23
CA VAL A 364 21.39 2.11 -4.19
C VAL A 364 21.69 2.74 -5.55
N HIS A 365 22.20 3.97 -5.60
CA HIS A 365 22.62 4.58 -6.88
C HIS A 365 23.59 3.67 -7.63
N VAL A 366 24.62 3.20 -6.93
CA VAL A 366 25.62 2.29 -7.47
C VAL A 366 25.00 0.99 -7.97
N TYR A 367 24.05 0.43 -7.23
CA TYR A 367 23.28 -0.72 -7.70
C TYR A 367 22.52 -0.42 -9.01
N PHE A 368 21.83 0.72 -9.11
CA PHE A 368 21.12 1.09 -10.33
C PHE A 368 22.07 1.35 -11.51
N MET A 369 23.24 1.94 -11.27
CA MET A 369 24.27 2.06 -12.31
C MET A 369 24.71 0.68 -12.82
N SER A 370 24.82 -0.32 -11.93
CA SER A 370 25.16 -1.70 -12.31
C SER A 370 24.11 -2.37 -13.18
N ILE A 371 22.82 -2.03 -13.00
CA ILE A 371 21.74 -2.49 -13.88
C ILE A 371 21.91 -1.89 -15.28
N VAL A 372 22.20 -0.60 -15.37
CA VAL A 372 22.41 0.06 -16.67
C VAL A 372 23.60 -0.55 -17.41
N ASP A 373 24.71 -0.82 -16.72
CA ASP A 373 25.86 -1.49 -17.32
C ASP A 373 25.56 -2.93 -17.73
N GLU A 374 24.70 -3.65 -16.99
CA GLU A 374 24.22 -4.97 -17.37
C GLU A 374 23.40 -4.94 -18.67
N PHE A 375 22.51 -3.95 -18.81
CA PHE A 375 21.73 -3.73 -20.03
C PHE A 375 22.64 -3.43 -21.23
N ARG A 376 23.62 -2.54 -21.05
CA ARG A 376 24.62 -2.23 -22.10
C ARG A 376 25.40 -3.47 -22.51
N ALA A 377 25.86 -4.27 -21.55
CA ALA A 377 26.61 -5.50 -21.81
C ALA A 377 25.80 -6.55 -22.58
N LYS A 378 24.46 -6.54 -22.44
CA LYS A 378 23.53 -7.42 -23.18
C LYS A 378 23.07 -6.84 -24.52
N GLY A 379 23.54 -5.64 -24.91
CA GLY A 379 23.07 -4.94 -26.10
C GLY A 379 21.61 -4.50 -26.03
N LEU A 380 21.04 -4.40 -24.82
CA LEU A 380 19.67 -3.91 -24.63
C LEU A 380 19.62 -2.39 -24.84
N PRO A 381 18.52 -1.87 -25.42
CA PRO A 381 18.37 -0.43 -25.60
C PRO A 381 18.31 0.23 -24.22
N THR A 382 19.32 1.04 -23.89
CA THR A 382 19.34 1.80 -22.65
C THR A 382 18.65 3.16 -22.77
N GLY A 383 18.01 3.46 -23.91
CA GLY A 383 17.21 4.69 -24.09
C GLY A 383 17.92 6.02 -23.76
N GLY A 384 19.26 6.03 -23.69
CA GLY A 384 20.02 7.19 -23.20
C GLY A 384 19.99 7.41 -21.68
N TYR A 385 19.81 6.38 -20.83
CA TYR A 385 19.88 6.53 -19.37
C TYR A 385 21.12 7.32 -18.96
N ASN A 386 20.88 8.48 -18.34
CA ASN A 386 21.94 9.32 -17.83
C ASN A 386 22.39 8.78 -16.46
N LEU A 387 23.63 8.27 -16.41
CA LEU A 387 24.22 7.74 -15.18
C LEU A 387 24.42 8.80 -14.09
N SER A 388 24.41 10.09 -14.41
CA SER A 388 24.51 11.16 -13.41
C SER A 388 23.16 11.61 -12.85
N ASN A 389 22.04 11.04 -13.33
CA ASN A 389 20.69 11.48 -12.97
C ASN A 389 19.88 10.35 -12.34
N PHE A 390 19.50 10.51 -11.07
CA PHE A 390 18.75 9.50 -10.32
C PHE A 390 17.43 9.08 -11.00
N PRO A 391 16.53 9.99 -11.44
CA PRO A 391 15.35 9.63 -12.22
C PRO A 391 15.62 8.63 -13.36
N SER A 392 16.72 8.82 -14.12
CA SER A 392 17.07 7.92 -15.22
C SER A 392 17.53 6.54 -14.72
N LEU A 393 18.29 6.48 -13.63
CA LEU A 393 18.71 5.24 -12.99
C LEU A 393 17.53 4.47 -12.38
N PHE A 394 16.61 5.18 -11.73
CA PHE A 394 15.40 4.61 -11.14
C PHE A 394 14.46 4.05 -12.22
N GLN A 395 14.34 4.75 -13.35
CA GLN A 395 13.61 4.22 -14.51
C GLN A 395 14.22 2.91 -15.01
N ALA A 396 15.55 2.81 -15.13
CA ALA A 396 16.20 1.57 -15.55
C ALA A 396 15.94 0.40 -14.59
N TYR A 397 15.90 0.67 -13.27
CA TYR A 397 15.49 -0.31 -12.26
C TYR A 397 14.03 -0.74 -12.43
N CYS A 398 13.12 0.21 -12.67
CA CYS A 398 11.73 -0.08 -12.99
C CYS A 398 11.59 -0.94 -14.25
N ASP A 399 12.32 -0.62 -15.32
CA ASP A 399 12.28 -1.34 -16.59
C ASP A 399 12.86 -2.77 -16.47
N LYS A 400 13.86 -2.98 -15.59
CA LYS A 400 14.37 -4.33 -15.26
C LYS A 400 13.30 -5.21 -14.63
N LYS A 401 12.50 -4.65 -13.72
CA LYS A 401 11.47 -5.41 -12.98
C LYS A 401 10.16 -5.52 -13.76
N TYR A 402 9.82 -4.49 -14.52
CA TYR A 402 8.58 -4.35 -15.29
C TYR A 402 8.90 -3.89 -16.72
N PRO A 403 9.29 -4.82 -17.63
CA PRO A 403 9.70 -4.46 -18.99
C PRO A 403 8.62 -3.69 -19.76
N PRO A 404 8.98 -2.66 -20.57
CA PRO A 404 8.05 -1.72 -21.23
C PRO A 404 6.97 -2.32 -22.15
N SER A 405 7.00 -3.63 -22.40
CA SER A 405 5.98 -4.34 -23.20
C SER A 405 4.68 -4.67 -22.45
N GLN A 406 4.62 -4.44 -21.14
CA GLN A 406 3.43 -4.73 -20.33
C GLN A 406 2.64 -3.45 -20.03
N THR A 407 1.51 -3.30 -20.71
CA THR A 407 0.51 -2.25 -20.58
C THR A 407 -0.03 -2.14 -19.15
N THR A 408 0.63 -1.40 -18.27
CA THR A 408 0.09 -0.98 -16.96
C THR A 408 0.74 0.32 -16.52
N ALA A 409 -0.06 1.19 -15.88
CA ALA A 409 0.25 2.56 -15.53
C ALA A 409 1.65 2.74 -14.93
N THR A 410 2.55 3.37 -15.70
CA THR A 410 3.95 3.67 -15.36
C THR A 410 4.11 4.09 -13.90
N ASN A 411 3.23 4.96 -13.40
CA ASN A 411 3.34 5.55 -12.05
C ASN A 411 3.13 4.55 -10.90
N ALA A 412 2.30 3.50 -11.06
CA ALA A 412 2.05 2.54 -9.99
C ALA A 412 3.29 1.67 -9.69
N HIS A 413 3.99 1.24 -10.75
CA HIS A 413 5.25 0.51 -10.61
C HIS A 413 6.36 1.38 -10.04
N HIS A 414 6.43 2.65 -10.44
CA HIS A 414 7.38 3.61 -9.87
C HIS A 414 7.15 3.82 -8.37
N LEU A 415 5.90 3.95 -7.94
CA LEU A 415 5.57 4.10 -6.53
C LEU A 415 5.88 2.84 -5.72
N GLU A 416 5.57 1.65 -6.24
CA GLU A 416 5.92 0.38 -5.59
C GLU A 416 7.44 0.25 -5.40
N MET A 417 8.20 0.53 -6.44
CA MET A 417 9.67 0.48 -6.42
C MET A 417 10.27 1.51 -5.48
N ALA A 418 9.70 2.71 -5.43
CA ALA A 418 10.12 3.75 -4.51
C ALA A 418 9.82 3.35 -3.06
N ASN A 419 8.68 2.71 -2.79
CA ASN A 419 8.37 2.18 -1.46
C ASN A 419 9.35 1.08 -1.05
N GLN A 420 9.68 0.14 -1.96
CA GLN A 420 10.65 -0.92 -1.67
C GLN A 420 12.02 -0.34 -1.32
N TYR A 421 12.50 0.61 -2.13
CA TYR A 421 13.73 1.35 -1.89
C TYR A 421 13.70 2.07 -0.52
N VAL A 422 12.63 2.83 -0.25
CA VAL A 422 12.53 3.63 0.97
C VAL A 422 12.48 2.74 2.21
N TYR A 423 11.68 1.68 2.21
CA TYR A 423 11.56 0.82 3.38
C TYR A 423 12.84 0.02 3.66
N SER A 424 13.59 -0.35 2.61
CA SER A 424 14.89 -1.00 2.77
C SER A 424 15.88 -0.08 3.47
N ILE A 425 16.01 1.17 3.00
CA ILE A 425 16.87 2.18 3.65
C ILE A 425 16.39 2.52 5.05
N ALA A 426 15.08 2.77 5.22
CA ALA A 426 14.53 3.16 6.51
C ALA A 426 14.67 2.07 7.58
N SER A 427 14.59 0.80 7.20
CA SER A 427 14.82 -0.33 8.11
C SER A 427 16.28 -0.40 8.55
N ALA A 428 17.21 -0.24 7.62
CA ALA A 428 18.65 -0.15 7.91
C ALA A 428 18.99 1.05 8.78
N LEU A 429 18.41 2.22 8.52
CA LEU A 429 18.58 3.41 9.35
C LEU A 429 18.05 3.20 10.78
N GLN A 430 16.92 2.53 10.93
CA GLN A 430 16.36 2.22 12.24
C GLN A 430 17.27 1.30 13.04
N GLU A 431 17.74 0.21 12.42
CA GLU A 431 18.66 -0.74 13.07
C GLU A 431 19.99 -0.05 13.41
N TYR A 432 20.53 0.74 12.48
CA TYR A 432 21.73 1.54 12.72
C TYR A 432 21.57 2.47 13.93
N ASN A 433 20.45 3.18 14.02
CA ASN A 433 20.27 4.19 15.06
C ASN A 433 19.93 3.58 16.43
N THR A 434 19.06 2.58 16.46
CA THR A 434 18.50 2.02 17.71
C THR A 434 19.19 0.74 18.17
N GLY A 435 19.90 0.04 17.28
CA GLY A 435 20.36 -1.33 17.49
C GLY A 435 19.23 -2.37 17.45
N ILE A 436 17.99 -1.94 17.16
CA ILE A 436 16.82 -2.80 17.08
C ILE A 436 16.39 -2.87 15.62
N ALA A 437 16.53 -4.06 15.05
CA ALA A 437 16.06 -4.35 13.71
C ALA A 437 14.54 -4.18 13.57
N VAL A 438 14.11 -3.78 12.39
CA VAL A 438 12.71 -3.90 12.00
C VAL A 438 12.41 -5.40 11.82
N PRO A 439 11.39 -5.96 12.49
CA PRO A 439 11.00 -7.35 12.27
C PRO A 439 10.64 -7.62 10.81
N ASP A 440 10.77 -8.87 10.38
CA ASP A 440 10.41 -9.27 9.02
C ASP A 440 8.96 -8.90 8.71
N GLY A 441 8.82 -8.00 7.73
CA GLY A 441 7.57 -7.41 7.29
C GLY A 441 6.91 -6.39 8.21
N GLY A 442 7.63 -5.99 9.25
CA GLY A 442 7.37 -4.78 9.99
C GLY A 442 7.62 -3.52 9.15
N LEU A 443 7.00 -2.42 9.56
CA LEU A 443 7.25 -1.11 8.98
C LEU A 443 8.28 -0.35 9.84
N PRO A 444 9.29 0.29 9.23
CA PRO A 444 10.19 1.17 9.97
C PRO A 444 9.42 2.37 10.53
N ASN A 445 9.93 2.92 11.64
CA ASN A 445 9.34 4.12 12.23
C ASN A 445 9.34 5.29 11.22
N GLN A 446 8.33 6.15 11.32
CA GLN A 446 8.13 7.27 10.41
C GLN A 446 9.37 8.17 10.29
N VAL A 447 10.10 8.38 11.38
CA VAL A 447 11.30 9.23 11.38
C VAL A 447 12.39 8.74 10.41
N TYR A 448 12.60 7.43 10.31
CA TYR A 448 13.59 6.84 9.40
C TYR A 448 13.03 6.76 7.98
N THR A 449 11.72 6.55 7.85
CA THR A 449 11.01 6.57 6.57
C THR A 449 11.05 7.96 5.93
N ASP A 450 10.83 9.01 6.71
CA ASP A 450 10.93 10.40 6.26
C ASP A 450 12.37 10.74 5.86
N LEU A 451 13.38 10.28 6.60
CA LEU A 451 14.77 10.51 6.24
C LEU A 451 15.14 9.84 4.90
N ALA A 452 14.69 8.61 4.70
CA ALA A 452 14.86 7.88 3.43
C ALA A 452 14.11 8.55 2.26
N TRP A 453 12.87 9.01 2.45
CA TRP A 453 12.15 9.83 1.46
C TRP A 453 12.83 11.17 1.20
N GLY A 454 13.49 11.76 2.19
CA GLY A 454 14.22 13.02 2.05
C GLY A 454 15.38 12.94 1.05
N GLY A 455 15.96 11.75 0.85
CA GLY A 455 16.92 11.48 -0.23
C GLY A 455 16.29 11.43 -1.63
N LEU A 456 14.96 11.30 -1.73
CA LEU A 456 14.20 11.31 -2.98
C LEU A 456 13.46 12.63 -3.26
N ARG A 457 13.62 13.67 -2.42
CA ARG A 457 12.79 14.89 -2.47
C ARG A 457 12.79 15.63 -3.81
N ASP A 458 13.79 15.38 -4.67
CA ASP A 458 13.93 16.00 -5.98
C ASP A 458 13.52 15.07 -7.13
N ALA A 459 13.18 13.80 -6.83
CA ALA A 459 12.69 12.84 -7.80
C ALA A 459 11.19 13.05 -8.09
N PRO A 460 10.70 12.84 -9.33
CA PRO A 460 9.28 12.94 -9.66
C PRO A 460 8.39 12.10 -8.74
N VAL A 461 8.81 10.88 -8.42
CA VAL A 461 8.07 9.94 -7.56
C VAL A 461 7.77 10.49 -6.16
N PHE A 462 8.57 11.44 -5.66
CA PHE A 462 8.33 12.08 -4.38
C PHE A 462 7.13 13.03 -4.43
N TYR A 463 7.03 13.84 -5.49
CA TYR A 463 5.88 14.71 -5.72
C TYR A 463 4.67 13.94 -6.26
N GLU A 464 4.93 12.78 -6.85
CA GLU A 464 3.95 11.72 -6.99
C GLU A 464 3.72 10.92 -5.70
N LYS A 465 3.95 11.47 -4.52
CA LYS A 465 3.49 10.80 -3.29
C LYS A 465 3.01 11.81 -2.29
N PHE A 466 3.72 12.93 -2.22
CA PHE A 466 3.46 14.01 -1.30
C PHE A 466 3.11 15.26 -2.09
N THR A 467 1.94 15.82 -1.81
CA THR A 467 1.53 17.10 -2.40
C THR A 467 2.58 18.17 -2.06
N ARG A 468 3.09 18.87 -3.08
CA ARG A 468 4.09 19.92 -2.91
C ARG A 468 3.56 21.01 -1.97
N GLY A 469 4.32 21.34 -0.94
CA GLY A 469 3.91 22.27 0.13
C GLY A 469 2.90 21.70 1.12
N GLY A 470 2.51 20.43 0.99
CA GLY A 470 1.67 19.72 1.96
C GLY A 470 2.42 19.39 3.25
N THR A 471 1.68 18.95 4.27
CA THR A 471 2.23 18.63 5.60
C THR A 471 3.31 17.55 5.55
N ASP A 472 3.12 16.50 4.75
CA ASP A 472 4.12 15.43 4.58
C ASP A 472 5.38 15.93 3.85
N ASP A 473 5.23 16.71 2.78
CA ASP A 473 6.36 17.29 2.04
C ASP A 473 7.24 18.14 2.96
N ILE A 474 6.62 19.04 3.73
CA ILE A 474 7.31 19.91 4.68
C ILE A 474 7.97 19.08 5.79
N ARG A 475 7.25 18.12 6.40
CA ARG A 475 7.80 17.25 7.45
C ARG A 475 9.05 16.52 6.98
N ILE A 476 9.00 15.91 5.80
CA ILE A 476 10.11 15.13 5.25
C ILE A 476 11.32 16.03 4.95
N LYS A 477 11.09 17.19 4.30
CA LYS A 477 12.16 18.16 4.02
C LYS A 477 12.81 18.69 5.30
N ASN A 478 12.01 19.04 6.30
CA ASN A 478 12.50 19.53 7.59
C ASN A 478 13.24 18.43 8.36
N ARG A 479 12.78 17.19 8.31
CA ARG A 479 13.47 16.02 8.89
C ARG A 479 14.85 15.89 8.28
N TYR A 480 14.93 15.83 6.95
CA TYR A 480 16.20 15.73 6.23
C TYR A 480 17.13 16.90 6.53
N ALA A 481 16.61 18.13 6.52
CA ALA A 481 17.39 19.32 6.85
C ALA A 481 17.89 19.31 8.31
N SER A 482 17.06 18.91 9.27
CA SER A 482 17.46 18.87 10.69
C SER A 482 18.63 17.93 10.95
N GLU A 483 18.66 16.77 10.26
CA GLU A 483 19.77 15.82 10.33
C GLU A 483 21.01 16.33 9.58
N SER A 484 20.83 17.06 8.46
CA SER A 484 21.95 17.57 7.66
C SER A 484 22.74 18.69 8.34
N VAL A 485 22.06 19.54 9.11
CA VAL A 485 22.69 20.64 9.86
C VAL A 485 22.83 20.37 11.36
N GLY A 486 22.36 19.22 11.85
CA GLY A 486 22.46 18.82 13.25
C GLY A 486 21.75 19.75 14.24
N ARG A 487 20.70 20.45 13.82
CA ARG A 487 19.94 21.40 14.64
C ARG A 487 18.46 21.37 14.33
N ILE A 488 17.67 21.98 15.22
CA ILE A 488 16.22 22.09 15.06
C ILE A 488 15.91 22.93 13.82
N ILE A 489 14.95 22.47 13.01
CA ILE A 489 14.36 23.20 11.88
C ILE A 489 12.93 23.57 12.24
N GLU A 490 12.53 24.80 11.90
CA GLU A 490 11.21 25.38 12.19
C GLU A 490 10.81 25.31 13.69
N GLN A 491 11.70 25.77 14.56
CA GLN A 491 11.45 25.77 16.00
C GLN A 491 10.15 26.53 16.36
N GLY A 492 9.31 25.90 17.19
CA GLY A 492 8.06 26.47 17.67
C GLY A 492 6.90 26.44 16.67
N THR A 493 7.07 25.84 15.49
CA THR A 493 5.97 25.64 14.52
C THR A 493 5.42 24.20 14.60
N PRO A 494 4.24 23.93 14.04
CA PRO A 494 3.73 22.56 13.88
C PRO A 494 4.63 21.64 13.03
N ASN A 495 5.57 22.19 12.26
CA ASN A 495 6.48 21.43 11.39
C ASN A 495 7.89 21.30 12.00
N GLU A 496 8.06 21.60 13.29
CA GLU A 496 9.33 21.48 13.99
C GLU A 496 9.93 20.07 13.81
N GLN A 497 11.19 19.99 13.41
CA GLN A 497 11.94 18.74 13.35
C GLN A 497 13.26 18.89 14.11
N LYS A 498 13.49 17.99 15.07
CA LYS A 498 14.74 17.89 15.85
C LYS A 498 15.58 16.74 15.35
N PRO A 499 16.90 16.87 15.21
CA PRO A 499 17.77 15.76 14.85
C PRO A 499 17.60 14.60 15.85
N VAL A 500 17.41 13.39 15.32
CA VAL A 500 17.40 12.14 16.08
C VAL A 500 18.80 11.53 16.11
N GLY A 501 19.58 11.71 15.05
CA GLY A 501 20.97 11.29 15.02
C GLY A 501 21.85 12.09 15.98
N LYS A 502 22.90 11.46 16.48
CA LYS A 502 23.96 12.14 17.23
C LYS A 502 24.86 12.94 16.26
N PRO A 503 25.47 14.07 16.68
CA PRO A 503 26.47 14.77 15.89
C PRO A 503 27.58 13.84 15.38
N CYS A 504 28.03 14.06 14.15
CA CYS A 504 29.08 13.28 13.49
C CYS A 504 30.39 14.07 13.49
N ASN A 505 31.07 14.09 14.63
CA ASN A 505 32.25 14.91 14.87
C ASN A 505 33.53 14.06 14.92
#